data_AF-A0A3L8DHE9-F1
#
_entry.id   AF-A0A3L8DHE9-F1
#
_cell.length_a   1.000
_cell.length_b   1.000
_cell.length_c   1.000
_cell.angle_alpha   90.00
_cell.angle_beta   90.00
_cell.angle_gamma   90.00
#
_symmetry.space_group_name_H-M   'P 1'
#
loop_
_entity.id
_entity.type
_entity.pdbx_description
1 polymer ?
#
loop_
_entity_poly.entity_id
_entity_poly.type
_entity_poly.pdbx_seq_one_letter_code
_entity_poly.pdbx_strand_id
1 'polypeptide(L)'
;MDNACFAWSVVAALYPVERNAERESSYPHYTTVLNLQGIEFPMSMKNIAKFERLNDISINVFGTEEQNKKINVLPLRLTEQKKAKHANLLYVQDAQNNNVEHFAWIKNLSRLVSSQINKEGHKKYICDR
;
A
#
# COMPACT_ATOMS: atom_id res chain seq x y z
N MET A 1 18.46 -4.24 7.40
CA MET A 1 17.41 -3.89 6.44
C MET A 1 16.11 -3.93 7.19
N ASP A 2 15.48 -2.77 7.36
CA ASP A 2 14.27 -2.67 8.17
C ASP A 2 13.11 -3.34 7.43
N ASN A 3 12.52 -4.37 8.06
CA ASN A 3 11.32 -5.04 7.58
C ASN A 3 10.04 -4.18 7.75
N ALA A 4 10.20 -2.86 7.84
CA ALA A 4 9.16 -1.87 8.14
C ALA A 4 8.59 -1.20 6.87
N CYS A 5 8.73 -1.83 5.70
CA CYS A 5 8.24 -1.32 4.41
C CYS A 5 6.75 -0.95 4.43
N PHE A 6 5.93 -1.69 5.18
CA PHE A 6 4.54 -1.37 5.42
C PHE A 6 4.36 -0.02 6.12
N ALA A 7 5.08 0.20 7.22
CA ALA A 7 4.95 1.42 8.01
C ALA A 7 5.41 2.64 7.20
N TRP A 8 6.55 2.52 6.49
CA TRP A 8 7.03 3.56 5.59
C TRP A 8 6.05 3.86 4.45
N SER A 9 5.43 2.84 3.87
CA SER A 9 4.41 3.03 2.82
C SER A 9 3.17 3.77 3.34
N VAL A 10 2.72 3.45 4.56
CA VAL A 10 1.61 4.17 5.19
C VAL A 10 2.01 5.62 5.48
N VAL A 11 3.21 5.86 6.01
CA VAL A 11 3.73 7.22 6.25
C VAL A 11 3.78 8.03 4.96
N ALA A 12 4.30 7.46 3.87
CA ALA A 12 4.37 8.14 2.58
C ALA A 12 2.97 8.52 2.06
N ALA A 13 1.96 7.68 2.31
CA ALA A 13 0.57 7.96 1.96
C ALA A 13 -0.05 9.09 2.80
N LEU A 14 0.28 9.16 4.08
CA LEU A 14 -0.26 10.17 5.01
C LEU A 14 0.45 11.53 4.91
N TYR A 15 1.73 11.52 4.58
CA TYR A 15 2.60 12.71 4.49
C TYR A 15 3.22 12.80 3.09
N PRO A 16 2.41 12.96 2.04
CA PRO A 16 2.92 12.96 0.67
C PRO A 16 3.85 14.15 0.45
N VAL A 17 5.06 13.88 -0.06
CA VAL A 17 6.04 14.91 -0.43
C VAL A 17 6.18 15.00 -1.95
N GLU A 18 6.49 16.20 -2.43
CA GLU A 18 6.68 16.46 -3.86
C GLU A 18 8.10 16.20 -4.34
N ARG A 19 9.10 16.54 -3.52
CA ARG A 19 10.53 16.44 -3.85
C ARG A 19 11.21 15.42 -2.96
N ASN A 20 12.16 14.69 -3.54
CA ASN A 20 12.96 13.67 -2.83
C ASN A 20 12.08 12.63 -2.10
N ALA A 21 10.98 12.20 -2.75
CA ALA A 21 10.00 11.27 -2.18
C ALA A 21 10.58 9.88 -1.92
N GLU A 22 11.73 9.57 -2.53
CA GLU A 22 12.51 8.35 -2.30
C GLU A 22 13.31 8.38 -0.99
N ARG A 23 13.48 9.54 -0.35
CA ARG A 23 14.29 9.69 0.86
C ARG A 23 13.45 9.56 2.11
N GLU A 24 13.85 8.66 3.01
CA GLU A 24 13.22 8.51 4.33
C GLU A 24 13.23 9.80 5.15
N SER A 25 14.30 10.61 5.03
CA SER A 25 14.42 11.90 5.72
C SER A 25 13.43 12.96 5.27
N SER A 26 12.72 12.74 4.15
CA SER A 26 11.62 13.60 3.71
C SER A 26 10.35 13.39 4.53
N TYR A 27 10.28 12.33 5.34
CA TYR A 27 9.08 11.95 6.10
C TYR A 27 9.36 11.91 7.60
N PRO A 28 8.33 12.10 8.45
CA PRO A 28 8.46 11.78 9.85
C PRO A 28 8.74 10.28 10.03
N HIS A 29 9.60 9.95 10.98
CA HIS A 29 9.92 8.55 11.27
C HIS A 29 8.64 7.78 11.67
N TYR A 30 8.42 6.59 11.11
CA TYR A 30 7.13 5.90 11.26
C TYR A 30 6.72 5.62 12.72
N THR A 31 7.69 5.41 13.62
CA THR A 31 7.43 5.20 15.06
C THR A 31 6.88 6.41 15.79
N THR A 32 7.05 7.63 15.25
CA THR A 32 6.57 8.86 15.89
C THR A 32 5.13 9.19 15.49
N VAL A 33 4.68 8.69 14.34
CA VAL A 33 3.36 9.01 13.77
C VAL A 33 2.40 7.82 13.71
N LEU A 34 2.90 6.59 13.87
CA LEU A 34 2.09 5.37 13.89
C LEU A 34 2.19 4.66 15.24
N ASN A 35 1.04 4.23 15.76
CA ASN A 35 0.93 3.29 16.86
C ASN A 35 1.12 1.85 16.35
N LEU A 36 2.26 1.26 16.71
CA LEU A 36 2.66 -0.11 16.34
C LEU A 36 2.61 -1.08 17.53
N GLN A 37 1.86 -0.74 18.59
CA GLN A 37 1.83 -1.54 19.81
C GLN A 37 1.31 -2.97 19.56
N GLY A 38 2.15 -3.95 19.88
CA GLY A 38 1.84 -5.38 19.68
C GLY A 38 1.70 -5.77 18.21
N ILE A 39 2.33 -5.03 17.31
CA ILE A 39 2.53 -5.41 15.92
C ILE A 39 3.99 -5.81 15.75
N GLU A 40 4.20 -7.05 15.31
CA GLU A 40 5.52 -7.55 14.95
C GLU A 40 5.76 -7.41 13.45
N PHE A 41 7.02 -7.15 13.08
CA PHE A 41 7.46 -7.11 11.69
C PHE A 41 8.10 -8.43 11.28
N PRO A 42 7.98 -8.85 10.00
CA PRO A 42 7.31 -8.15 8.90
C PRO A 42 5.78 -8.12 9.06
N MET A 43 5.15 -7.09 8.48
CA MET A 43 3.71 -6.90 8.61
C MET A 43 2.94 -8.03 7.92
N SER A 44 2.11 -8.77 8.66
CA SER A 44 1.20 -9.77 8.11
C SER A 44 -0.17 -9.19 7.77
N MET A 45 -0.85 -9.76 6.77
CA MET A 45 -2.22 -9.38 6.38
C MET A 45 -3.22 -9.42 7.55
N LYS A 46 -3.06 -10.36 8.48
CA LYS A 46 -3.92 -10.51 9.67
C LYS A 46 -3.78 -9.32 10.63
N ASN A 47 -2.57 -8.77 10.75
CA ASN A 47 -2.28 -7.67 11.65
C ASN A 47 -2.70 -6.30 11.07
N ILE A 48 -3.02 -6.19 9.78
CA ILE A 48 -3.52 -4.95 9.16
C ILE A 48 -4.82 -4.48 9.83
N ALA A 49 -5.75 -5.39 10.10
CA ALA A 49 -6.99 -5.03 10.80
C ALA A 49 -6.76 -4.51 12.23
N LYS A 50 -5.69 -4.98 12.89
CA LYS A 50 -5.26 -4.45 14.19
C LYS A 50 -4.66 -3.04 14.01
N PHE A 51 -3.79 -2.87 13.02
CA PHE A 51 -3.18 -1.59 12.68
C PHE A 51 -4.23 -0.50 12.36
N GLU A 52 -5.22 -0.82 11.52
CA GLU A 52 -6.31 0.09 11.12
C GLU A 52 -7.10 0.64 12.32
N ARG A 53 -7.31 -0.22 13.33
CA ARG A 53 -7.99 0.14 14.59
C ARG A 53 -7.12 0.99 15.50
N LEU A 54 -5.83 0.65 15.63
CA LEU A 54 -4.90 1.37 16.52
C LEU A 54 -4.60 2.80 16.06
N ASN A 55 -4.62 3.05 14.75
CA ASN A 55 -4.20 4.32 14.16
C ASN A 55 -5.34 5.18 13.63
N ASP A 56 -6.56 4.66 13.66
CA ASP A 56 -7.71 5.24 12.97
C ASP A 56 -7.45 5.52 11.46
N ILE A 57 -6.84 4.55 10.78
CA ILE A 57 -6.51 4.58 9.35
C ILE A 57 -7.24 3.42 8.66
N SER A 58 -7.63 3.61 7.41
CA SER A 58 -8.18 2.55 6.56
C SER A 58 -7.19 2.18 5.45
N ILE A 59 -7.04 0.89 5.16
CA ILE A 59 -6.04 0.39 4.22
C ILE A 59 -6.66 -0.58 3.23
N ASN A 60 -6.46 -0.31 1.95
CA ASN A 60 -6.65 -1.29 0.89
C ASN A 60 -5.29 -1.86 0.49
N VAL A 61 -5.26 -3.16 0.19
CA VAL A 61 -4.08 -3.86 -0.31
C VAL A 61 -4.42 -4.50 -1.64
N PHE A 62 -3.62 -4.19 -2.65
CA PHE A 62 -3.68 -4.74 -3.99
C PHE A 62 -2.46 -5.62 -4.22
N GLY A 63 -2.60 -6.66 -5.02
CA GLY A 63 -1.52 -7.54 -5.44
C GLY A 63 -1.39 -7.57 -6.96
N THR A 64 -0.32 -8.17 -7.45
CA THR A 64 -0.10 -8.39 -8.87
C THR A 64 -0.21 -9.86 -9.22
N GLU A 65 -0.90 -10.18 -10.30
CA GLU A 65 -0.95 -11.52 -10.88
C GLU A 65 -0.57 -11.44 -12.37
N GLU A 66 0.28 -12.36 -12.82
CA GLU A 66 0.63 -12.47 -14.23
C GLU A 66 -0.37 -13.38 -14.96
N GLN A 67 -1.09 -12.84 -15.94
CA GLN A 67 -1.96 -13.61 -16.83
C GLN A 67 -1.63 -13.26 -18.29
N ASN A 68 -1.41 -14.27 -19.13
CA ASN A 68 -1.14 -14.09 -20.57
C ASN A 68 0.00 -13.09 -20.88
N LYS A 69 1.10 -13.11 -20.10
CA LYS A 69 2.23 -12.16 -20.18
C LYS A 69 1.85 -10.70 -19.87
N LYS A 70 0.76 -10.48 -19.16
CA LYS A 70 0.33 -9.17 -18.66
C LYS A 70 0.20 -9.21 -17.15
N ILE A 71 0.73 -8.19 -16.49
CA ILE A 71 0.56 -8.01 -15.05
C ILE A 71 -0.77 -7.31 -14.82
N ASN A 72 -1.64 -7.97 -14.05
CA ASN A 72 -2.90 -7.42 -13.57
C ASN A 72 -2.79 -7.12 -12.09
N VAL A 73 -3.24 -5.93 -11.69
CA VAL A 73 -3.41 -5.53 -10.29
C VAL A 73 -4.82 -5.86 -9.85
N LEU A 74 -4.95 -6.59 -8.74
CA LEU A 74 -6.21 -7.06 -8.18
C LEU A 74 -6.26 -6.75 -6.68
N PRO A 75 -7.45 -6.48 -6.11
CA PRO A 75 -7.59 -6.29 -4.67
C PRO A 75 -7.34 -7.59 -3.92
N LEU A 76 -6.43 -7.57 -2.95
CA LEU A 76 -6.19 -8.69 -2.02
C LEU A 76 -6.95 -8.49 -0.70
N ARG A 77 -7.03 -7.25 -0.24
CA ARG A 77 -7.78 -6.85 0.95
C ARG A 77 -8.36 -5.46 0.72
N LEU A 78 -9.65 -5.31 0.95
CA LEU A 78 -10.30 -4.01 0.99
C LEU A 78 -10.76 -3.73 2.41
N THR A 79 -10.59 -2.49 2.84
CA THR A 79 -11.18 -2.01 4.09
C THR A 79 -12.71 -1.98 3.95
N GLU A 80 -13.43 -2.27 5.03
CA GLU A 80 -14.90 -2.24 5.01
C GLU A 80 -15.45 -0.82 5.04
N GLN A 81 -14.71 0.10 5.66
CA GLN A 81 -15.10 1.49 5.82
C GLN A 81 -13.91 2.41 5.55
N LYS A 82 -14.01 3.21 4.50
CA LYS A 82 -13.02 4.23 4.19
C LYS A 82 -13.05 5.33 5.23
N LYS A 83 -11.92 5.51 5.92
CA LYS A 83 -11.70 6.57 6.91
C LYS A 83 -11.11 7.81 6.26
N ALA A 84 -11.11 8.93 6.98
CA ALA A 84 -10.49 10.18 6.54
C ALA A 84 -9.01 10.00 6.19
N LYS A 85 -8.28 9.22 7.00
CA LYS A 85 -6.94 8.73 6.67
C LYS A 85 -7.06 7.39 5.95
N HIS A 86 -6.59 7.35 4.70
CA HIS A 86 -6.69 6.16 3.86
C HIS A 86 -5.41 5.95 3.04
N ALA A 87 -4.99 4.69 2.92
CA ALA A 87 -3.86 4.30 2.09
C ALA A 87 -4.20 3.12 1.18
N ASN A 88 -3.91 3.26 -0.11
CA ASN A 88 -3.91 2.14 -1.06
C ASN A 88 -2.48 1.61 -1.16
N LEU A 89 -2.25 0.36 -0.79
CA LEU A 89 -0.94 -0.28 -0.82
C LEU A 89 -0.88 -1.37 -1.89
N LEU A 90 0.29 -1.51 -2.51
CA LEU A 90 0.64 -2.62 -3.39
C LEU A 90 1.47 -3.61 -2.59
N TYR A 91 1.06 -4.87 -2.63
CA TYR A 91 1.74 -6.01 -2.07
C TYR A 91 2.50 -6.73 -3.17
N VAL A 92 3.82 -6.80 -3.03
CA VAL A 92 4.74 -7.40 -3.99
C VAL A 92 5.41 -8.59 -3.34
N GLN A 93 5.25 -9.76 -3.95
CA GLN A 93 5.95 -10.98 -3.57
C GLN A 93 7.21 -11.11 -4.42
N ASP A 94 8.38 -11.22 -3.79
CA ASP A 94 9.60 -11.57 -4.49
C ASP A 94 9.61 -13.08 -4.75
N ALA A 95 9.48 -13.47 -6.03
CA ALA A 95 9.49 -14.87 -6.45
C ALA A 95 10.91 -15.50 -6.43
N GLN A 96 11.97 -14.69 -6.33
CA GLN A 96 13.36 -15.15 -6.33
C GLN A 96 13.96 -15.25 -4.93
N ASN A 97 13.53 -14.38 -4.00
CA ASN A 97 13.90 -14.46 -2.59
C ASN A 97 12.71 -14.92 -1.74
N ASN A 98 12.60 -16.24 -1.54
CA ASN A 98 11.67 -16.87 -0.60
C ASN A 98 11.77 -16.23 0.81
N ASN A 99 11.01 -15.16 1.10
CA ASN A 99 10.46 -14.75 2.41
C ASN A 99 10.29 -13.23 2.61
N VAL A 100 10.63 -12.35 1.65
CA VAL A 100 10.45 -10.90 1.87
C VAL A 100 9.22 -10.40 1.12
N GLU A 101 8.15 -10.20 1.88
CA GLU A 101 6.93 -9.54 1.45
C GLU A 101 7.13 -8.01 1.47
N HIS A 102 6.89 -7.33 0.35
CA HIS A 102 7.03 -5.87 0.25
C HIS A 102 5.67 -5.19 0.13
N PHE A 103 5.53 -4.08 0.86
CA PHE A 103 4.44 -3.13 0.68
C PHE A 103 4.99 -1.85 0.08
N ALA A 104 4.23 -1.28 -0.86
CA ALA A 104 4.52 0.00 -1.48
C ALA A 104 3.25 0.86 -1.55
N TRP A 105 3.37 2.18 -1.42
CA TRP A 105 2.21 3.08 -1.57
C TRP A 105 1.81 3.27 -3.03
N ILE A 106 0.52 3.07 -3.33
CA ILE A 106 -0.08 3.38 -4.63
C ILE A 106 -0.54 4.84 -4.62
N LYS A 107 0.30 5.73 -5.17
CA LYS A 107 0.00 7.17 -5.30
C LYS A 107 -1.17 7.45 -6.25
N ASN A 108 -1.37 6.62 -7.28
CA ASN A 108 -2.45 6.78 -8.25
C ASN A 108 -2.92 5.43 -8.77
N LEU A 109 -3.98 4.89 -8.17
CA LEU A 109 -4.55 3.59 -8.53
C LEU A 109 -5.11 3.58 -9.97
N SER A 110 -5.77 4.68 -10.38
CA SER A 110 -6.31 4.82 -11.74
C SER A 110 -5.24 4.66 -12.82
N ARG A 111 -4.10 5.33 -12.63
CA ARG A 111 -2.97 5.23 -13.56
C ARG A 111 -2.40 3.81 -13.58
N LEU A 112 -2.27 3.19 -12.42
CA LEU A 112 -1.73 1.84 -12.27
C LEU A 112 -2.54 0.80 -13.05
N VAL A 113 -3.87 0.82 -12.94
CA VAL A 113 -4.75 -0.19 -13.57
C VAL A 113 -5.36 0.27 -14.90
N SER A 114 -4.91 1.42 -15.42
CA SER A 114 -5.48 2.03 -16.63
C SER A 114 -5.51 1.07 -17.82
N SER A 115 -4.42 0.33 -18.03
CA SER A 115 -4.24 -0.66 -19.11
C SER A 115 -5.09 -1.93 -18.94
N GLN A 116 -5.52 -2.24 -17.72
CA GLN A 116 -6.33 -3.42 -17.41
C GLN A 116 -7.80 -3.20 -17.76
N ILE A 117 -8.31 -1.98 -17.57
CA ILE A 117 -9.75 -1.71 -17.65
C ILE A 117 -10.23 -1.49 -19.10
N ASN A 118 -9.44 -0.82 -19.96
CA ASN A 118 -9.67 -0.71 -21.42
C ASN A 118 -8.47 0.00 -22.08
N LYS A 119 -8.42 0.00 -23.42
CA LYS A 119 -7.34 0.64 -24.22
C LYS A 119 -7.45 2.17 -24.36
N GLU A 120 -8.48 2.79 -23.80
CA GLU A 120 -8.73 4.22 -24.00
C GLU A 120 -7.97 5.06 -22.96
N GLY A 121 -7.20 6.04 -23.43
CA GLY A 121 -6.23 6.81 -22.65
C GLY A 121 -6.82 7.84 -21.67
N HIS A 122 -8.08 7.68 -21.26
CA HIS A 122 -8.75 8.62 -20.37
C HIS A 122 -8.49 8.28 -18.88
N LYS A 123 -8.43 9.31 -18.03
CA LYS A 123 -8.34 9.15 -16.57
C LYS A 123 -9.61 8.46 -16.06
N LYS A 124 -9.44 7.36 -15.32
CA LYS A 124 -10.56 6.56 -14.80
C LYS A 124 -10.80 6.86 -13.33
N TYR A 125 -12.05 6.92 -12.91
CA TYR A 125 -12.41 6.95 -11.50
C TYR A 125 -12.75 5.52 -11.09
N ILE A 126 -11.95 4.96 -10.18
CA ILE A 126 -12.20 3.64 -9.63
C ILE A 126 -13.05 3.86 -8.39
N CYS A 127 -14.15 3.13 -8.30
CA CYS A 127 -14.96 3.11 -7.08
C CYS A 127 -14.19 2.37 -6.00
N ASP A 128 -13.53 3.12 -5.12
CA ASP A 128 -13.09 2.60 -3.84
C ASP A 128 -14.36 2.45 -2.97
N ARG A 129 -14.56 1.26 -2.40
CA ARG A 129 -15.74 0.91 -1.61
C ARG A 129 -15.87 1.74 -0.34
#